data_AF-A0A928VH10-F1
#
_entry.id   AF-A0A928VH10-F1
#
_cell.length_a   1.000
_cell.length_b   1.000
_cell.length_c   1.000
_cell.angle_alpha   90.00
_cell.angle_beta   90.00
_cell.angle_gamma   90.00
#
_symmetry.space_group_name_H-M   'P 1'
#
loop_
_entity.id
_entity.type
_entity.pdbx_description
1 polymer ?
#
loop_
_entity_poly.entity_id
_entity_poly.type
_entity_poly.pdbx_seq_one_letter_code
_entity_poly.pdbx_strand_id
1 'polypeptide(L)'
;MPKAKPTLPWECSTKASYVPLSHEGRIVGFCDPNYADTIAKSLNETERLEKALYHACYDLIARTGGSSDAVAELVQRYRSKVERPLQGSALIAVLLRERQIDLDLTEEEFLKFCDSYRLSRPELREIYRGEEVESHQLIPIARILGKSVDEVMEAWKGDE
;
A
#
# COMPACT_ATOMS: atom_id res chain seq x y z
N MET A 1 -3.33 33.69 16.78
CA MET A 1 -2.24 32.81 17.26
C MET A 1 -1.61 32.14 16.05
N PRO A 2 -0.28 32.22 15.85
CA PRO A 2 0.35 31.53 14.73
C PRO A 2 0.14 30.02 14.91
N LYS A 3 -0.50 29.38 13.92
CA LYS A 3 -0.67 27.92 13.88
C LYS A 3 0.73 27.30 13.96
N ALA A 4 1.04 26.67 15.09
CA ALA A 4 2.29 25.93 15.24
C ALA A 4 2.39 24.95 14.06
N LYS A 5 3.48 25.03 13.29
CA LYS A 5 3.74 24.05 12.24
C LYS A 5 3.75 22.67 12.92
N PRO A 6 3.05 21.67 12.40
CA PRO A 6 3.11 20.33 12.94
C PRO A 6 4.57 19.89 12.92
N THR A 7 5.13 19.64 14.10
CA THR A 7 6.49 19.11 14.26
C THR A 7 6.51 17.71 13.64
N LEU A 8 7.48 17.50 12.77
CA LEU A 8 7.80 16.20 12.21
C LEU A 8 8.89 15.57 13.09
N PRO A 9 8.93 14.24 13.24
CA PRO A 9 9.89 13.58 14.12
C PRO A 9 11.32 13.77 13.61
N TRP A 10 11.53 13.86 12.29
CA TRP A 10 12.83 14.17 11.69
C TRP A 10 12.98 15.65 11.38
N GLU A 11 13.98 16.29 11.99
CA GLU A 11 14.28 17.71 11.82
C GLU A 11 15.77 17.94 11.47
N CYS A 12 16.04 18.98 10.68
CA CYS A 12 17.39 19.46 10.42
C CYS A 12 17.44 21.01 10.50
N SER A 13 18.56 21.55 10.99
CA SER A 13 18.79 23.00 11.10
C SER A 13 19.66 23.50 9.95
N THR A 14 19.26 24.53 9.22
CA THR A 14 19.90 24.93 7.95
C THR A 14 21.09 25.89 8.06
N LYS A 15 21.74 26.00 9.24
CA LYS A 15 22.71 27.09 9.53
C LYS A 15 24.19 26.71 9.64
N ALA A 16 24.60 25.51 9.24
CA ALA A 16 25.99 25.06 9.37
C ALA A 16 26.48 24.19 8.19
N SER A 17 27.81 24.06 8.02
CA SER A 17 28.44 23.21 6.99
C SER A 17 28.16 21.71 7.18
N TYR A 18 27.91 21.30 8.42
CA TYR A 18 27.31 20.01 8.77
C TYR A 18 26.16 20.29 9.73
N VAL A 19 25.01 19.68 9.46
CA VAL A 19 23.78 19.92 10.21
C VAL A 19 23.40 18.67 10.99
N PRO A 20 22.93 18.83 12.24
CA PRO A 20 22.46 17.70 13.02
C PRO A 20 21.14 17.20 12.43
N LEU A 21 21.09 15.91 12.12
CA LEU A 21 19.86 15.18 11.87
C LEU A 21 19.34 14.68 13.22
N SER A 22 18.10 15.04 13.56
CA SER A 22 17.49 14.66 14.83
C SER A 22 16.22 13.86 14.60
N HIS A 23 16.00 12.86 15.45
CA HIS A 23 14.75 12.12 15.56
C HIS A 23 14.16 12.38 16.96
N GLU A 24 12.96 12.94 17.03
CA GLU A 24 12.27 13.25 18.30
C GLU A 24 13.15 14.06 19.28
N GLY A 25 13.91 15.03 18.76
CA GLY A 25 14.81 15.86 19.54
C GLY A 25 16.15 15.22 19.93
N ARG A 26 16.39 13.95 19.58
CA ARG A 26 17.69 13.29 19.76
C ARG A 26 18.52 13.35 18.48
N ILE A 27 19.74 13.87 18.57
CA ILE A 27 20.68 13.90 17.44
C ILE A 27 21.12 12.47 17.13
N VAL A 28 20.90 12.04 15.89
CA VAL A 28 21.29 10.71 15.39
C VAL A 28 22.48 10.76 14.44
N GLY A 29 22.84 11.95 13.94
CA GLY A 29 24.03 12.13 13.10
C GLY A 29 24.23 13.56 12.64
N PHE A 30 25.35 13.78 11.95
CA PHE A 30 25.68 15.04 11.30
C PHE A 30 25.89 14.79 9.81
N CYS A 31 25.26 15.58 8.96
CA CYS A 31 25.29 15.38 7.51
C CYS A 31 25.47 16.73 6.79
N ASP A 32 25.90 16.69 5.53
CA ASP A 32 25.78 17.86 4.66
C ASP A 32 24.31 18.33 4.61
N PRO A 33 24.03 19.64 4.59
CA PRO A 33 22.67 20.17 4.55
C PRO A 33 21.76 19.58 3.48
N ASN A 34 22.29 19.33 2.27
CA ASN A 34 21.48 18.83 1.15
C ASN A 34 21.07 17.37 1.37
N TYR A 35 22.00 16.56 1.89
CA TYR A 35 21.71 15.17 2.27
C TYR A 35 20.80 15.10 3.49
N ALA A 36 21.03 15.94 4.51
CA ALA A 36 20.20 15.99 5.71
C ALA A 36 18.73 16.32 5.39
N ASP A 37 18.49 17.31 4.52
CA ASP A 37 17.14 17.69 4.10
C ASP A 37 16.47 16.57 3.29
N THR A 38 17.21 15.93 2.38
CA THR A 38 16.68 14.80 1.59
C THR A 38 16.32 13.61 2.48
N ILE A 39 17.20 13.26 3.41
CA ILE A 39 16.98 12.17 4.37
C ILE A 39 15.78 12.50 5.27
N ALA A 40 15.74 13.70 5.86
CA ALA A 40 14.62 14.10 6.71
C ALA A 40 13.28 14.14 5.95
N LYS A 41 13.28 14.57 4.68
CA LYS A 41 12.07 14.55 3.83
C LYS A 41 11.59 13.12 3.56
N SER A 42 12.50 12.21 3.20
CA SER A 42 12.16 10.81 2.91
C SER A 42 11.68 10.08 4.16
N LEU A 43 12.37 10.26 5.30
CA LEU A 43 11.99 9.59 6.55
C LEU A 43 10.67 10.11 7.14
N ASN A 44 10.27 11.33 6.81
CA ASN A 44 8.96 11.88 7.18
C ASN A 44 7.86 11.62 6.14
N GLU A 45 8.15 10.97 5.02
CA GLU A 45 7.20 10.88 3.89
C GLU A 45 5.92 10.14 4.28
N THR A 46 6.05 8.99 4.95
CA THR A 46 4.91 8.22 5.46
C THR A 46 4.04 9.08 6.37
N GLU A 47 4.59 9.69 7.42
CA GLU A 47 3.79 10.49 8.36
C GLU A 47 3.16 11.72 7.69
N ARG A 48 3.83 12.32 6.69
CA ARG A 48 3.25 13.42 5.91
C ARG A 48 2.06 12.95 5.08
N LEU A 49 2.16 11.77 4.45
CA LEU A 49 1.05 11.17 3.70
C LEU A 49 -0.11 10.80 4.63
N GLU A 50 0.18 10.25 5.81
CA GLU A 50 -0.83 9.93 6.82
C GLU A 50 -1.58 11.17 7.30
N LYS A 51 -0.85 12.26 7.62
CA LYS A 51 -1.45 13.55 8.00
C LYS A 51 -2.26 14.16 6.85
N ALA A 52 -1.77 14.07 5.62
CA ALA A 52 -2.49 14.55 4.43
C ALA A 52 -3.81 13.79 4.22
N LEU A 53 -3.79 12.46 4.34
CA LEU A 53 -5.00 11.63 4.28
C LEU A 53 -5.99 12.00 5.38
N TYR A 54 -5.51 12.17 6.61
CA TYR A 54 -6.35 12.58 7.73
C TYR A 54 -7.03 13.94 7.46
N HIS A 55 -6.28 14.94 6.99
CA HIS A 55 -6.83 16.25 6.65
C HIS A 55 -7.85 16.18 5.51
N ALA A 56 -7.58 15.37 4.47
CA ALA A 56 -8.55 15.17 3.39
C ALA A 56 -9.86 14.54 3.88
N CYS A 57 -9.77 13.54 4.78
CA CYS A 57 -10.94 12.91 5.39
C CYS A 57 -11.69 13.89 6.31
N TYR A 58 -10.97 14.70 7.07
CA TYR A 58 -11.54 15.75 7.91
C TYR A 58 -12.34 16.76 7.08
N ASP A 59 -11.73 17.29 6.02
CA ASP A 59 -12.37 18.26 5.13
C ASP A 59 -13.62 17.68 4.47
N LEU A 60 -13.58 16.41 4.08
CA LEU A 60 -14.72 15.71 3.50
C LEU A 60 -15.89 15.60 4.49
N ILE A 61 -15.60 15.14 5.71
CA ILE A 61 -16.62 14.98 6.77
C ILE A 61 -17.21 16.32 7.19
N ALA A 62 -16.36 17.34 7.34
CA ALA A 62 -16.78 18.70 7.67
C ALA A 62 -17.74 19.27 6.61
N ARG A 63 -17.48 19.03 5.32
CA ARG A 63 -18.37 19.44 4.22
C ARG A 63 -19.70 18.71 4.22
N THR A 64 -19.74 17.46 4.69
CA THR A 64 -20.97 16.66 4.78
C THR A 64 -21.74 16.85 6.09
N GLY A 65 -21.24 17.68 7.02
CA GLY A 65 -21.88 17.93 8.32
C GLY A 65 -21.76 16.76 9.32
N GLY A 66 -20.78 15.87 9.14
CA GLY A 66 -20.55 14.72 10.02
C GLY A 66 -19.70 15.06 11.26
N SER A 67 -19.60 14.11 12.19
CA SER A 67 -18.78 14.25 13.41
C SER A 67 -17.29 14.05 13.13
N SER A 68 -16.43 14.80 13.82
CA SER A 68 -14.98 14.60 13.81
C SER A 68 -14.55 13.19 14.24
N ASP A 69 -15.38 12.51 15.03
CA ASP A 69 -15.10 11.15 15.52
C ASP A 69 -15.11 10.12 14.36
N ALA A 70 -15.83 10.41 13.28
CA ALA A 70 -15.88 9.54 12.09
C ALA A 70 -14.66 9.69 11.17
N VAL A 71 -13.77 10.67 11.41
CA VAL A 71 -12.58 10.90 10.58
C VAL A 71 -11.62 9.72 10.69
N ALA A 72 -11.38 9.21 11.90
CA ALA A 72 -10.49 8.07 12.13
C ALA A 72 -11.00 6.81 11.42
N GLU A 73 -12.31 6.54 11.51
CA GLU A 73 -12.95 5.41 10.82
C GLU A 73 -12.82 5.54 9.30
N LEU A 74 -13.04 6.73 8.75
CA LEU A 74 -12.92 6.98 7.32
C LEU A 74 -11.48 6.83 6.81
N VAL A 75 -10.50 7.33 7.56
CA VAL A 75 -9.07 7.13 7.27
C VAL A 75 -8.75 5.64 7.26
N GLN A 76 -9.18 4.90 8.27
CA GLN A 76 -8.92 3.46 8.36
C GLN A 76 -9.57 2.69 7.20
N ARG A 77 -10.80 3.08 6.81
CA ARG A 77 -11.50 2.50 5.66
C ARG A 77 -10.80 2.79 4.34
N TYR A 78 -10.19 3.96 4.17
CA TYR A 78 -9.41 4.24 2.98
C TYR A 78 -8.09 3.48 2.99
N ARG A 79 -7.38 3.41 4.12
CA ARG A 79 -6.15 2.61 4.25
C ARG A 79 -6.38 1.15 3.90
N SER A 80 -7.41 0.52 4.47
CA SER A 80 -7.69 -0.89 4.20
C SER A 80 -8.02 -1.21 2.74
N LYS A 81 -8.36 -0.21 1.92
CA LYS A 81 -8.56 -0.39 0.47
C LYS A 81 -7.27 -0.36 -0.35
N VAL A 82 -6.22 0.29 0.17
CA VAL A 82 -4.92 0.42 -0.51
C VAL A 82 -3.83 -0.41 0.14
N GLU A 83 -4.02 -0.86 1.38
CA GLU A 83 -3.13 -1.83 2.01
C GLU A 83 -3.13 -3.10 1.18
N ARG A 84 -1.92 -3.57 0.86
CA ARG A 84 -1.71 -4.85 0.21
C ARG A 84 -2.29 -5.94 1.13
N PRO A 85 -3.26 -6.74 0.67
CA PRO A 85 -3.77 -7.86 1.45
C PRO A 85 -2.62 -8.81 1.81
N LEU A 86 -2.61 -9.29 3.06
CA LEU A 86 -1.56 -10.20 3.53
C LEU A 86 -1.85 -11.65 3.15
N GLN A 87 -3.12 -12.00 2.95
CA GLN A 87 -3.57 -13.35 2.59
C GLN A 87 -4.95 -13.32 1.93
N GLY A 88 -5.43 -14.49 1.50
CA GLY A 88 -6.77 -14.67 0.96
C GLY A 88 -6.90 -14.37 -0.52
N SER A 89 -8.13 -14.49 -1.02
CA SER A 89 -8.51 -14.25 -2.42
C SER A 89 -8.10 -12.85 -2.91
N ALA A 90 -8.08 -11.87 -2.00
CA ALA A 90 -7.60 -10.51 -2.28
C ALA A 90 -6.09 -10.44 -2.55
N LEU A 91 -5.27 -11.22 -1.85
CA LEU A 91 -3.83 -11.31 -2.16
C LEU A 91 -3.62 -12.00 -3.51
N ILE A 92 -4.35 -13.07 -3.79
CA ILE A 92 -4.30 -13.75 -5.10
C ILE A 92 -4.63 -12.78 -6.24
N ALA A 93 -5.66 -11.96 -6.09
CA ALA A 93 -6.01 -10.91 -7.05
C ALA A 93 -4.85 -9.92 -7.29
N VAL A 94 -4.15 -9.51 -6.23
CA VAL A 94 -2.96 -8.64 -6.33
C VAL A 94 -1.84 -9.35 -7.08
N LEU A 95 -1.51 -10.59 -6.72
CA LEU A 95 -0.46 -11.37 -7.36
C LEU A 95 -0.72 -11.55 -8.86
N LEU A 96 -1.98 -11.78 -9.25
CA LEU A 96 -2.36 -11.89 -10.66
C LEU A 96 -2.18 -10.57 -11.41
N ARG A 97 -2.47 -9.42 -10.80
CA ARG A 97 -2.22 -8.10 -11.40
C ARG A 97 -0.73 -7.80 -11.52
N GLU A 98 0.05 -8.10 -10.49
CA GLU A 98 1.52 -7.98 -10.54
C GLU A 98 2.07 -8.85 -11.67
N ARG A 99 1.58 -10.08 -11.79
CA ARG A 99 1.97 -10.98 -12.86
C ARG A 99 1.62 -10.44 -14.25
N GLN A 100 0.46 -9.81 -14.40
CA GLN A 100 0.09 -9.12 -15.65
C GLN A 100 1.11 -8.03 -16.01
N ILE A 101 1.49 -7.20 -15.02
CA ILE A 101 2.46 -6.11 -15.20
C ILE A 101 3.84 -6.67 -15.55
N ASP A 102 4.29 -7.72 -14.85
CA ASP A 102 5.58 -8.37 -15.10
C ASP A 102 5.69 -8.98 -16.50
N LEU A 103 4.56 -9.44 -17.05
CA LEU A 103 4.47 -9.99 -18.40
C LEU A 103 4.26 -8.90 -19.47
N ASP A 104 4.10 -7.64 -19.08
CA ASP A 104 3.79 -6.49 -19.95
C ASP A 104 2.58 -6.74 -20.86
N LEU A 105 1.52 -7.32 -20.28
CA LEU A 105 0.30 -7.68 -21.02
C LEU A 105 -0.83 -6.67 -20.77
N THR A 106 -1.55 -6.33 -21.83
CA THR A 106 -2.84 -5.65 -21.70
C THR A 106 -3.86 -6.55 -21.00
N GLU A 107 -4.95 -5.97 -20.49
CA GLU A 107 -6.00 -6.73 -19.81
C GLU A 107 -6.59 -7.83 -20.71
N GLU A 108 -6.81 -7.55 -22.00
CA GLU A 108 -7.34 -8.53 -22.95
C GLU A 108 -6.36 -9.68 -23.24
N GLU A 109 -5.07 -9.38 -23.31
CA GLU A 109 -4.02 -10.39 -23.51
C GLU A 109 -3.86 -11.26 -22.28
N PHE A 110 -3.87 -10.65 -21.09
CA PHE A 110 -3.79 -11.38 -19.83
C PHE A 110 -5.00 -12.30 -19.63
N LEU A 111 -6.21 -11.86 -20.01
CA LEU A 111 -7.41 -12.71 -20.01
C LEU A 111 -7.23 -13.96 -20.89
N LYS A 112 -6.62 -13.82 -22.08
CA LYS A 112 -6.33 -14.96 -22.98
C LYS A 112 -5.21 -15.85 -22.41
N PHE A 113 -4.21 -15.24 -21.77
CA PHE A 113 -3.13 -15.94 -21.10
C PHE A 113 -3.67 -16.84 -19.98
N CYS A 114 -4.48 -16.30 -19.07
CA CYS A 114 -5.12 -17.06 -17.98
C CYS A 114 -6.01 -18.20 -18.51
N ASP A 115 -6.76 -17.95 -19.58
CA ASP A 115 -7.63 -18.95 -20.21
C ASP A 115 -6.83 -20.16 -20.72
N SER A 116 -5.61 -19.95 -21.23
CA SER A 116 -4.70 -21.03 -21.66
C SER A 116 -4.27 -21.97 -20.51
N TYR A 117 -4.33 -21.49 -19.26
CA TYR A 117 -4.06 -22.27 -18.05
C TYR A 117 -5.33 -22.83 -17.40
N ARG A 118 -6.49 -22.70 -18.05
CA ARG A 118 -7.81 -23.12 -17.56
C ARG A 118 -8.32 -22.30 -16.37
N LEU A 119 -7.94 -21.03 -16.28
CA LEU A 119 -8.62 -20.06 -15.42
C LEU A 119 -9.49 -19.16 -16.30
N SER A 120 -10.80 -19.41 -16.29
CA SER A 120 -11.72 -18.77 -17.21
C SER A 120 -11.92 -17.28 -16.90
N ARG A 121 -12.39 -16.51 -17.90
CA ARG A 121 -12.68 -15.09 -17.71
C ARG A 121 -13.70 -14.79 -16.58
N PRO A 122 -14.79 -15.57 -16.42
CA PRO A 122 -15.70 -15.39 -15.29
C PRO A 122 -15.01 -15.60 -13.94
N GLU A 123 -14.25 -16.68 -13.79
CA GLU A 123 -13.50 -16.97 -12.55
C GLU A 123 -12.50 -15.86 -12.23
N LEU A 124 -11.73 -15.40 -13.22
CA LEU A 124 -10.78 -14.30 -13.02
C LEU A 124 -11.48 -13.01 -12.56
N ARG A 125 -12.67 -12.74 -13.10
CA ARG A 125 -13.48 -11.58 -12.70
C ARG A 125 -14.02 -11.71 -11.29
N GLU A 126 -14.42 -12.91 -10.87
CA GLU A 126 -14.86 -13.22 -9.51
C GLU A 126 -13.72 -12.98 -8.51
N ILE A 127 -12.52 -13.48 -8.81
CA ILE A 127 -11.31 -13.24 -8.00
C ILE A 127 -11.05 -11.73 -7.86
N TYR A 128 -11.13 -10.95 -8.94
CA TYR A 128 -10.94 -9.50 -8.87
C TYR A 128 -12.06 -8.73 -8.13
N ARG A 129 -13.22 -9.35 -7.92
CA ARG A 129 -14.28 -8.81 -7.08
C ARG A 129 -14.11 -9.16 -5.61
N GLY A 130 -13.14 -10.02 -5.29
CA GLY A 130 -12.89 -10.52 -3.94
C GLY A 130 -13.77 -11.71 -3.56
N GLU A 131 -14.35 -12.41 -4.55
CA GLU A 131 -15.01 -13.70 -4.30
C GLU A 131 -13.98 -14.75 -3.89
N GLU A 132 -14.43 -15.78 -3.18
CA GLU A 132 -13.54 -16.79 -2.62
C GLU A 132 -12.91 -17.68 -3.70
N VAL A 133 -11.59 -17.82 -3.67
CA VAL A 133 -10.86 -18.74 -4.55
C VAL A 133 -11.22 -20.17 -4.21
N GLU A 134 -11.58 -20.95 -5.23
CA GLU A 134 -11.90 -22.36 -5.06
C GLU A 134 -10.67 -23.25 -5.23
N SER A 135 -10.65 -24.41 -4.57
CA SER A 135 -9.48 -25.29 -4.55
C SER A 135 -9.06 -25.78 -5.94
N HIS A 136 -9.99 -25.91 -6.90
CA HIS A 136 -9.65 -26.30 -8.28
C HIS A 136 -8.88 -25.21 -9.04
N GLN A 137 -8.99 -23.95 -8.61
CA GLN A 137 -8.36 -22.80 -9.24
C GLN A 137 -6.88 -22.66 -8.83
N LEU A 138 -6.47 -23.25 -7.71
CA LEU A 138 -5.12 -23.12 -7.15
C LEU A 138 -4.02 -23.60 -8.12
N ILE A 139 -4.24 -24.72 -8.81
CA ILE A 139 -3.27 -25.27 -9.76
C ILE A 139 -3.12 -24.35 -10.99
N PRO A 140 -4.20 -23.92 -11.69
CA PRO A 140 -4.12 -22.87 -12.70
C PRO A 140 -3.41 -21.59 -12.22
N ILE A 141 -3.78 -21.08 -11.05
CA ILE A 141 -3.21 -19.84 -10.47
C ILE A 141 -1.71 -20.00 -10.24
N ALA A 142 -1.26 -21.11 -9.64
CA ALA A 142 0.16 -21.38 -9.43
C ALA A 142 0.95 -21.36 -10.74
N ARG A 143 0.41 -21.95 -11.81
CA ARG A 143 1.06 -21.94 -13.13
C ARG A 143 1.14 -20.54 -13.75
N ILE A 144 0.06 -19.75 -13.64
CA ILE A 144 0.01 -18.36 -14.13
C ILE A 144 1.05 -17.51 -13.40
N LEU A 145 1.12 -17.64 -12.08
CA LEU A 145 2.04 -16.91 -11.21
C LEU A 145 3.50 -17.41 -11.30
N GLY A 146 3.74 -18.57 -11.91
CA GLY A 146 5.07 -19.19 -11.94
C GLY A 146 5.55 -19.65 -10.56
N LYS A 147 4.62 -20.02 -9.68
CA LYS A 147 4.85 -20.46 -8.30
C LYS A 147 4.47 -21.93 -8.10
N SER A 148 4.91 -22.51 -6.99
CA SER A 148 4.40 -23.80 -6.53
C SER A 148 2.96 -23.68 -6.02
N VAL A 149 2.23 -24.80 -5.98
CA VAL A 149 0.87 -24.82 -5.43
C VAL A 149 0.89 -24.50 -3.93
N ASP A 150 1.93 -24.95 -3.21
CA ASP A 150 2.10 -24.70 -1.78
C ASP A 150 2.25 -23.21 -1.48
N GLU A 151 3.07 -22.48 -2.24
CA GLU A 151 3.20 -21.01 -2.09
C GLU A 151 1.86 -20.28 -2.34
N VAL A 152 1.06 -20.76 -3.30
CA VAL A 152 -0.26 -20.17 -3.57
C VAL A 152 -1.26 -20.52 -2.47
N MET A 153 -1.19 -21.73 -1.91
CA MET A 153 -1.99 -22.13 -0.77
C MET A 153 -1.66 -21.32 0.49
N GLU A 154 -0.37 -21.08 0.75
CA GLU A 154 0.11 -20.22 1.83
C GLU A 154 -0.41 -18.78 1.65
N ALA A 155 -0.28 -18.22 0.44
CA ALA A 155 -0.83 -16.89 0.14
C ALA A 155 -2.36 -16.84 0.30
N TRP A 156 -3.08 -17.94 0.03
CA TRP A 156 -4.53 -17.98 0.15
C TRP A 156 -5.00 -18.18 1.60
N LYS A 157 -4.40 -19.11 2.36
CA LYS A 157 -4.86 -19.47 3.71
C LYS A 157 -4.12 -18.74 4.84
N GLY A 158 -2.94 -18.21 4.56
CA GLY A 158 -1.97 -17.77 5.58
C GLY A 158 -1.15 -18.94 6.10
N ASP A 159 -0.06 -18.62 6.80
CA ASP A 159 0.62 -19.58 7.69
C ASP A 159 -0.27 -19.85 8.91
N GLU A 160 -0.38 -21.12 9.32
CA GLU A 160 -0.97 -21.50 10.62
C GLU A 160 -0.14 -20.99 11.80
#